data_AF-A0A0F0FR40-F1
#
_entry.id   AF-A0A0F0FR40-F1
#
_cell.length_a   1.000
_cell.length_b   1.000
_cell.length_c   1.000
_cell.angle_alpha   90.00
_cell.angle_beta   90.00
_cell.angle_gamma   90.00
#
_symmetry.space_group_name_H-M   'P 1'
#
loop_
_entity.id
_entity.type
_entity.pdbx_description
1 polymer ?
#
loop_
_entity_poly.entity_id
_entity_poly.type
_entity_poly.pdbx_seq_one_letter_code
_entity_poly.pdbx_strand_id
1 'polypeptide(L)'
;MQAHPLRLSPGDDLRVAVEDELRQLKLHAAFVIQGIGSLSIAQLRFAGDEDPTELRDNLEILTLAGSLSSDGAHLHMSVADPRGRVFGGHVARGCTVHTTAEILLALLPEHRFSRECDLSSGFMELVIRNEPPLE
;
A
#
# COMPACT_ATOMS: atom_id res chain seq x y z
N MET A 1 -8.94 -13.29 10.64
CA MET A 1 -8.09 -12.88 9.51
C MET A 1 -8.43 -13.74 8.29
N GLN A 2 -8.57 -13.13 7.12
CA GLN A 2 -8.86 -13.84 5.86
C GLN A 2 -7.85 -13.43 4.79
N ALA A 3 -7.30 -14.39 4.05
CA ALA A 3 -6.37 -14.12 2.96
C ALA A 3 -7.14 -13.76 1.69
N HIS A 4 -6.76 -12.67 1.02
CA HIS A 4 -7.42 -12.17 -0.18
C HIS A 4 -6.40 -11.81 -1.26
N PRO A 5 -6.22 -12.68 -2.28
CA PRO A 5 -5.33 -12.38 -3.40
C PRO A 5 -5.98 -11.37 -4.34
N LEU A 6 -5.19 -10.38 -4.77
CA LEU A 6 -5.56 -9.32 -5.69
C LEU A 6 -4.53 -9.25 -6.81
N ARG A 7 -4.99 -9.07 -8.05
CA ARG A 7 -4.12 -8.78 -9.20
C ARG A 7 -4.51 -7.44 -9.81
N LEU A 8 -3.54 -6.56 -9.97
CA LEU A 8 -3.68 -5.29 -10.68
C LEU A 8 -3.20 -5.42 -12.13
N SER A 9 -3.82 -4.64 -13.00
CA SER A 9 -3.59 -4.62 -14.44
C SER A 9 -2.67 -3.47 -14.86
N PRO A 10 -2.06 -3.53 -16.06
CA PRO A 10 -1.30 -2.42 -16.62
C PRO A 10 -2.09 -1.09 -16.59
N GLY A 11 -1.43 -0.03 -16.14
CA GLY A 11 -2.02 1.30 -16.05
C GLY A 11 -2.74 1.61 -14.74
N ASP A 12 -3.00 0.61 -13.89
CA ASP A 12 -3.59 0.84 -12.57
C ASP A 12 -2.64 1.64 -11.68
N ASP A 13 -3.18 2.58 -10.91
CA ASP A 13 -2.47 3.17 -9.77
C ASP A 13 -2.52 2.18 -8.60
N LEU A 14 -1.36 1.62 -8.25
CA LEU A 14 -1.23 0.57 -7.25
C LEU A 14 -1.82 0.96 -5.89
N ARG A 15 -1.53 2.18 -5.42
CA ARG A 15 -1.99 2.63 -4.10
C ARG A 15 -3.50 2.87 -4.12
N VAL A 16 -4.00 3.52 -5.16
CA VAL A 16 -5.45 3.78 -5.29
C VAL A 16 -6.22 2.46 -5.39
N ALA A 17 -5.73 1.50 -6.18
CA ALA A 17 -6.40 0.22 -6.37
C ALA A 17 -6.52 -0.60 -5.08
N VAL A 18 -5.49 -0.66 -4.24
CA VAL A 18 -5.59 -1.38 -2.95
C VAL A 18 -6.48 -0.64 -1.94
N GLU A 19 -6.49 0.70 -1.97
CA GLU A 19 -7.43 1.52 -1.18
C GLU A 19 -8.88 1.31 -1.66
N ASP A 20 -9.11 1.19 -2.97
CA ASP A 20 -10.41 0.91 -3.57
C ASP A 20 -10.90 -0.51 -3.24
N GLU A 21 -10.01 -1.51 -3.28
CA GLU A 21 -10.35 -2.90 -2.96
C GLU A 21 -10.92 -3.02 -1.54
N LEU A 22 -10.25 -2.41 -0.55
CA LEU A 22 -10.75 -2.41 0.83
C LEU A 22 -12.14 -1.76 0.94
N ARG A 23 -12.36 -0.65 0.23
CA ARG A 23 -13.65 0.06 0.18
C ARG A 23 -14.74 -0.79 -0.46
N GLN A 24 -14.44 -1.49 -1.56
CA GLN A 24 -15.40 -2.35 -2.26
C GLN A 24 -15.82 -3.55 -1.41
N LEU A 25 -14.88 -4.12 -0.64
CA LEU A 25 -15.15 -5.18 0.33
C LEU A 25 -15.91 -4.69 1.58
N LYS A 26 -16.13 -3.38 1.71
CA LYS A 26 -16.78 -2.74 2.88
C LYS A 26 -16.10 -3.09 4.20
N LEU A 27 -14.76 -3.16 4.17
CA LEU A 27 -13.93 -3.44 5.33
C LEU A 27 -13.20 -2.17 5.77
N HIS A 28 -12.77 -2.17 7.03
CA HIS A 28 -12.11 -1.00 7.64
C HIS A 28 -10.68 -1.27 8.09
N ALA A 29 -10.22 -2.51 7.97
CA ALA A 29 -8.87 -2.92 8.35
C ALA A 29 -8.37 -4.05 7.46
N ALA A 30 -7.19 -3.86 6.88
CA ALA A 30 -6.41 -4.92 6.26
C ALA A 30 -4.92 -4.59 6.33
N PHE A 31 -4.10 -5.60 6.09
CA PHE A 31 -2.68 -5.42 5.75
C PHE A 31 -2.43 -5.91 4.32
N VAL A 32 -1.60 -5.20 3.58
CA VAL A 32 -0.84 -5.80 2.49
C VAL A 32 0.30 -6.57 3.14
N ILE A 33 0.26 -7.90 3.06
CA ILE A 33 1.29 -8.75 3.67
C ILE A 33 2.43 -9.06 2.72
N GLN A 34 2.16 -9.02 1.41
CA GLN A 34 3.17 -9.11 0.37
C GLN A 34 2.59 -8.58 -0.94
N GLY A 35 3.44 -8.00 -1.78
CA GLY A 35 3.14 -7.77 -3.18
C GLY A 35 4.41 -7.78 -4.03
N ILE A 36 4.28 -8.27 -5.25
CA ILE A 36 5.31 -8.32 -6.30
C ILE A 36 4.71 -7.88 -7.63
N GLY A 37 5.53 -7.62 -8.63
CA GLY A 37 5.07 -7.19 -9.95
C GLY A 37 5.99 -6.17 -10.57
N SER A 38 5.46 -5.32 -11.44
CA SER A 38 6.25 -4.29 -12.12
C SER A 38 5.54 -2.96 -12.22
N LEU A 39 6.32 -1.88 -12.20
CA LEU A 39 5.87 -0.50 -12.35
C LEU A 39 6.58 0.18 -13.50
N SER A 40 5.88 1.09 -14.17
CA SER A 40 6.46 2.02 -15.15
C SER A 40 6.78 3.37 -14.51
N ILE A 41 6.12 3.67 -13.39
CA ILE A 41 6.33 4.83 -12.54
C ILE A 41 6.21 4.35 -11.09
N ALA A 42 7.20 4.66 -10.26
CA ALA A 42 7.07 4.59 -8.81
C ALA A 42 7.17 6.00 -8.22
N GLN A 43 6.29 6.31 -7.26
CA GLN A 43 6.31 7.54 -6.49
C GLN A 43 6.67 7.18 -5.05
N LEU A 44 7.94 7.33 -4.71
CA LEU A 44 8.48 6.94 -3.41
C LEU A 44 8.91 8.16 -2.62
N ARG A 45 8.30 8.39 -1.47
CA ARG A 45 8.81 9.37 -0.51
C ARG A 45 9.89 8.70 0.33
N PHE A 46 11.12 9.18 0.19
CA PHE A 46 12.26 8.65 0.92
C PHE A 46 12.25 9.14 2.37
N ALA A 47 13.07 8.48 3.20
CA ALA A 47 13.15 8.82 4.62
C ALA A 47 13.67 10.24 4.80
N GLY A 48 12.88 11.08 5.47
CA GLY A 48 13.22 12.49 5.74
C GLY A 48 12.74 13.47 4.68
N ASP A 49 12.28 13.00 3.51
CA ASP A 49 11.74 13.86 2.48
C ASP A 49 10.26 14.15 2.73
N GLU A 50 9.81 15.36 2.39
CA GLU A 50 8.40 15.75 2.47
C GLU A 50 7.61 15.27 1.24
N ASP A 51 8.22 15.39 0.06
CA ASP A 51 7.63 15.09 -1.23
C ASP A 51 8.09 13.72 -1.79
N PRO A 52 7.24 13.03 -2.56
CA PRO A 52 7.65 11.81 -3.25
C PRO A 52 8.63 12.10 -4.39
N THR A 53 9.60 11.22 -4.55
CA THR A 53 10.47 11.16 -5.72
C THR A 53 9.86 10.25 -6.78
N GLU A 54 9.74 10.77 -8.02
CA GLU A 54 9.35 9.97 -9.18
C GLU A 54 10.55 9.15 -9.68
N LEU A 55 10.35 7.83 -9.81
CA LEU A 55 11.22 6.92 -10.52
C LEU A 55 10.47 6.41 -11.75
N ARG A 56 10.96 6.72 -12.95
CA ARG A 56 10.34 6.32 -14.23
C ARG A 56 11.29 5.43 -15.01
N ASP A 57 11.04 4.13 -14.96
CA ASP A 57 11.82 3.08 -15.63
C ASP A 57 10.99 1.78 -15.69
N ASN A 58 11.55 0.70 -16.23
CA ASN A 58 11.01 -0.65 -16.09
C ASN A 58 11.39 -1.21 -14.71
N LEU A 59 10.56 -0.93 -13.71
CA LEU A 59 10.84 -1.26 -12.31
C LEU A 59 10.19 -2.59 -11.92
N GLU A 60 10.92 -3.42 -11.18
CA GLU A 60 10.38 -4.63 -10.54
C GLU A 60 10.05 -4.33 -9.07
N ILE A 61 8.83 -4.62 -8.64
CA ILE A 61 8.42 -4.59 -7.24
C ILE A 61 8.97 -5.85 -6.56
N LEU A 62 9.90 -5.66 -5.64
CA LEU A 62 10.50 -6.76 -4.87
C LEU A 62 9.68 -7.06 -3.61
N THR A 63 9.20 -6.00 -2.95
CA THR A 63 8.34 -6.10 -1.78
C THR A 63 7.35 -4.95 -1.76
N LEU A 64 6.12 -5.23 -1.34
CA LEU A 64 5.10 -4.24 -0.99
C LEU A 64 4.44 -4.72 0.29
N ALA A 65 4.39 -3.86 1.31
CA ALA A 65 3.76 -4.18 2.58
C ALA A 65 3.21 -2.93 3.26
N GLY A 66 2.23 -3.11 4.13
CA GLY A 66 1.72 -2.03 4.96
C GLY A 66 0.26 -2.22 5.37
N SER A 67 -0.32 -1.18 5.97
CA SER A 67 -1.67 -1.21 6.52
C SER A 67 -2.64 -0.39 5.67
N LEU A 68 -3.87 -0.90 5.54
CA LEU A 68 -4.97 -0.27 4.86
C LEU A 68 -6.06 0.05 5.88
N SER A 69 -6.57 1.28 5.83
CA SER A 69 -7.62 1.78 6.71
C SER A 69 -8.65 2.57 5.91
N SER A 70 -9.75 2.96 6.58
CA SER A 70 -10.76 3.83 5.94
C SER A 70 -10.19 5.21 5.59
N ASP A 71 -9.16 5.66 6.32
CA ASP A 71 -8.50 6.95 6.15
C ASP A 71 -7.40 6.91 5.08
N GLY A 72 -7.17 5.75 4.47
CA GLY A 72 -6.17 5.51 3.43
C GLY A 72 -5.11 4.48 3.82
N ALA A 73 -4.10 4.37 2.97
CA ALA A 73 -3.04 3.38 3.10
C ALA A 73 -1.74 3.96 3.70
N HIS A 74 -1.04 3.15 4.51
CA HIS A 74 0.36 3.36 4.86
C HIS A 74 1.15 2.18 4.32
N LEU A 75 1.73 2.36 3.13
CA LEU A 75 2.44 1.34 2.38
C LEU A 75 3.90 1.72 2.20
N HIS A 76 4.76 0.72 2.26
CA HIS A 76 6.18 0.81 1.93
C HIS A 76 6.48 -0.22 0.86
N MET A 77 7.39 0.13 -0.04
CA MET A 77 7.77 -0.73 -1.17
C MET A 77 9.26 -0.65 -1.41
N SER A 78 9.84 -1.76 -1.87
CA SER A 78 11.15 -1.75 -2.52
C SER A 78 11.01 -2.13 -4.00
N VAL A 79 11.70 -1.41 -4.86
CA VAL A 79 11.72 -1.63 -6.31
C VAL A 79 13.15 -1.72 -6.83
N ALA A 80 13.38 -2.53 -7.86
CA ALA A 80 14.66 -2.61 -8.56
C ALA A 80 14.56 -2.00 -9.96
N ASP A 81 15.57 -1.21 -10.35
CA ASP A 81 15.75 -0.76 -11.72
C ASP A 81 16.31 -1.89 -12.63
N PRO A 82 16.36 -1.70 -13.97
CA PRO A 82 16.92 -2.70 -14.89
C PRO A 82 18.40 -3.04 -14.65
N ARG A 83 19.11 -2.26 -13.81
CA ARG A 83 20.51 -2.49 -13.42
C ARG A 83 20.61 -3.18 -12.06
N GLY A 84 19.49 -3.56 -11.45
CA GLY A 84 19.42 -4.22 -10.15
C GLY A 84 19.64 -3.28 -8.95
N ARG A 85 19.62 -1.96 -9.14
CA ARG A 85 19.70 -1.00 -8.03
C ARG A 85 18.34 -0.93 -7.35
N VAL A 86 18.34 -1.09 -6.03
CA VAL A 86 17.13 -1.12 -5.22
C VAL A 86 16.87 0.25 -4.61
N PHE A 87 15.65 0.73 -4.76
CA PHE A 87 15.11 1.94 -4.14
C PHE A 87 13.96 1.54 -3.24
N GLY A 88 13.78 2.24 -2.11
CA GLY A 88 12.69 1.93 -1.20
C GLY A 88 12.21 3.17 -0.44
N GLY A 89 10.93 3.19 -0.11
CA GLY A 89 10.32 4.31 0.58
C GLY A 89 8.83 4.14 0.82
N HIS A 90 8.21 5.19 1.33
CA HIS A 90 6.76 5.28 1.47
C HIS A 90 6.11 5.41 0.10
N VAL A 91 5.09 4.59 -0.16
CA VAL A 91 4.39 4.55 -1.45
C VAL A 91 3.38 5.67 -1.51
N ALA A 92 3.62 6.66 -2.36
CA ALA A 92 2.64 7.70 -2.68
C ALA A 92 1.70 7.24 -3.80
N ARG A 93 0.69 8.06 -4.11
CA ARG A 93 -0.13 7.88 -5.33
C ARG A 93 0.72 8.17 -6.57
N GLY A 94 0.33 7.60 -7.71
CA GLY A 94 1.03 7.69 -8.99
C GLY A 94 1.94 6.51 -9.32
N CYS A 95 1.97 5.48 -8.48
CA CYS A 95 2.67 4.22 -8.78
C CYS A 95 1.91 3.43 -9.85
N THR A 96 2.36 3.49 -11.10
CA THR A 96 1.63 2.95 -12.26
C THR A 96 2.11 1.56 -12.61
N VAL A 97 1.24 0.56 -12.54
CA VAL A 97 1.52 -0.83 -12.90
C VAL A 97 1.95 -0.93 -14.37
N HIS A 98 3.06 -1.63 -14.63
CA HIS A 98 3.56 -1.85 -15.98
C HIS A 98 2.95 -3.11 -16.61
N THR A 99 3.21 -4.30 -16.06
CA THR A 99 2.70 -5.56 -16.61
C THR A 99 1.65 -6.23 -15.71
N THR A 100 1.92 -6.31 -14.42
CA THR A 100 1.03 -6.88 -13.40
C THR A 100 1.52 -6.46 -12.01
N ALA A 101 0.63 -6.43 -11.04
CA ALA A 101 1.02 -6.50 -9.64
C ALA A 101 0.17 -7.56 -8.93
N GLU A 102 0.82 -8.50 -8.26
CA GLU A 102 0.21 -9.59 -7.52
C GLU A 102 0.36 -9.29 -6.04
N ILE A 103 -0.76 -9.10 -5.36
CA ILE A 103 -0.83 -8.56 -4.02
C ILE A 103 -1.64 -9.52 -3.14
N LEU A 104 -1.15 -9.77 -1.95
CA LEU A 104 -1.87 -10.55 -0.94
C LEU A 104 -2.28 -9.64 0.21
N LEU A 105 -3.60 -9.51 0.40
CA LEU A 105 -4.18 -8.82 1.53
C LEU A 105 -4.50 -9.81 2.66
N ALA A 106 -4.25 -9.40 3.89
CA ALA A 106 -4.79 -9.99 5.10
C ALA A 106 -5.94 -9.11 5.60
N LEU A 107 -7.17 -9.53 5.29
CA LEU A 107 -8.40 -8.85 5.70
C LEU A 107 -8.69 -9.11 7.19
N LEU A 108 -9.13 -8.08 7.90
CA LEU A 108 -9.39 -8.11 9.34
C LEU A 108 -10.83 -7.65 9.66
N PRO A 109 -11.87 -8.47 9.38
CA PRO A 109 -13.28 -8.06 9.54
C PRO A 109 -13.68 -7.69 10.97
N GLU A 110 -12.98 -8.22 11.98
CA GLU A 110 -13.24 -7.95 13.39
C GLU A 110 -12.50 -6.70 13.90
N HIS A 111 -11.88 -5.92 13.00
CA HIS A 111 -11.08 -4.76 13.36
C HIS A 111 -11.44 -3.54 12.51
N ARG A 112 -11.26 -2.37 13.12
CA ARG A 112 -11.32 -1.06 12.48
C ARG A 112 -9.99 -0.37 12.67
N PHE A 113 -9.34 -0.01 11.56
CA PHE A 113 -8.17 0.85 11.58
C PHE A 113 -8.59 2.30 11.30
N SER A 114 -8.00 3.22 12.04
CA SER A 114 -8.04 4.66 11.76
C SER A 114 -6.65 5.26 11.88
N ARG A 115 -6.53 6.51 11.44
CA ARG A 115 -5.36 7.35 11.63
C ARG A 115 -5.72 8.51 12.52
N GLU A 116 -5.04 8.65 13.64
CA GLU A 116 -5.29 9.71 14.63
C GLU A 116 -4.00 10.46 14.93
N CYS A 117 -4.12 11.75 15.27
CA CYS A 117 -2.97 12.57 15.60
C CYS A 117 -2.30 12.05 16.88
N ASP A 118 -1.03 11.68 16.76
CA ASP A 118 -0.18 11.32 17.89
C ASP A 118 0.79 12.49 18.18
N LEU A 119 0.65 13.10 19.36
CA LEU A 119 1.48 14.23 19.77
C LEU A 119 2.96 13.86 19.94
N SER A 120 3.27 12.58 20.18
CA SER A 120 4.65 12.11 20.38
C SER A 120 5.42 12.00 19.08
N SER A 121 4.77 11.55 18.00
CA SER A 121 5.39 11.44 16.67
C SER A 121 5.16 12.68 15.82
N GLY A 122 4.10 13.45 16.07
CA GLY A 122 3.67 14.57 15.24
C GLY A 122 2.94 14.14 13.96
N PHE A 123 2.63 12.84 13.82
CA PHE A 123 2.00 12.26 12.64
C PHE A 123 0.63 11.66 12.94
N MET A 124 -0.06 11.27 11.87
CA MET A 124 -1.31 10.51 11.93
C MET A 124 -0.98 9.01 12.05
N GLU A 125 -1.06 8.47 13.25
CA GLU A 125 -0.63 7.11 13.59
C GLU A 125 -1.78 6.10 13.58
N LEU A 126 -1.44 4.82 13.45
CA LEU A 126 -2.43 3.73 13.44
C LEU A 126 -3.10 3.60 14.81
N VAL A 127 -4.43 3.68 14.81
CA VAL A 127 -5.25 3.26 15.96
C VAL A 127 -6.07 2.03 15.57
N ILE A 128 -6.05 1.03 16.45
CA ILE A 128 -6.70 -0.27 16.24
C ILE A 128 -7.87 -0.38 17.22
N ARG A 129 -9.06 -0.64 16.68
CA ARG A 129 -10.27 -0.93 17.47
C ARG A 129 -10.88 -2.25 17.01
N ASN A 130 -11.63 -2.88 17.91
CA ASN A 130 -12.46 -4.02 17.54
C ASN A 130 -13.72 -3.54 16.81
N GLU A 131 -14.10 -4.25 15.76
CA GLU A 131 -15.34 -4.07 15.02
C GLU A 131 -16.34 -5.12 15.54
N PRO A 132 -17.54 -4.74 16.00
CA PRO A 132 -18.57 -5.73 16.31
C PRO A 132 -18.92 -6.53 15.06
N PRO A 133 -19.29 -7.82 15.18
CA PRO A 133 -19.69 -8.63 14.03
C PRO A 133 -20.82 -7.95 13.24
N LEU A 134 -20.75 -8.00 11.91
CA LEU A 134 -21.88 -7.63 11.05
C LEU A 134 -23.01 -8.65 11.30
N GLU A 135 -24.18 -8.16 11.74
CA GLU A 135 -25.41 -8.96 11.85
C GLU A 135 -25.93 -9.44 10.48
#